data_AF-A0A4R3YNT8-F1
#
_entry.id   AF-A0A4R3YNT8-F1
#
_cell.length_a   1.000
_cell.length_b   1.000
_cell.length_c   1.000
_cell.angle_alpha   90.00
_cell.angle_beta   90.00
_cell.angle_gamma   90.00
#
_symmetry.space_group_name_H-M   'P 1'
#
loop_
_entity.id
_entity.type
_entity.pdbx_description
1 polymer ?
#
loop_
_entity_poly.entity_id
_entity_poly.type
_entity_poly.pdbx_seq_one_letter_code
_entity_poly.pdbx_strand_id
1 'polypeptide(L)' 'MLDHLGIDVDAFYRAAMAAGGTDNGPPGLRSHYHEHYYGAFVLDPDGHNVEAVCHMPA' A
#
# COMPACT_ATOMS: atom_id res chain seq x y z
N MET A 1 -5.13 15.62 -6.13
CA MET A 1 -5.03 14.95 -7.44
C MET A 1 -4.03 13.85 -7.21
N LEU A 2 -4.46 12.58 -7.15
CA LEU A 2 -3.53 11.47 -6.93
C LEU A 2 -2.56 11.47 -8.12
N ASP A 3 -1.31 11.82 -7.85
CA ASP A 3 -0.16 11.55 -8.68
C ASP A 3 -0.18 10.06 -9.09
N HIS A 4 0.34 9.74 -10.28
CA HIS A 4 0.31 8.37 -10.84
C HIS A 4 0.90 7.31 -9.90
N LEU A 5 1.65 7.73 -8.88
CA LEU A 5 2.41 6.89 -7.99
C LEU A 5 1.55 6.23 -6.90
N GLY A 6 0.58 6.97 -6.34
CA GLY A 6 -0.41 6.42 -5.42
C GLY A 6 -1.31 5.38 -6.09
N ILE A 7 -1.49 5.48 -7.41
CA ILE A 7 -2.38 4.61 -8.19
C ILE A 7 -1.93 3.15 -8.16
N ASP A 8 -0.63 2.88 -8.26
CA ASP A 8 -0.11 1.51 -8.27
C ASP A 8 -0.22 0.85 -6.88
N VAL A 9 0.02 1.62 -5.82
CA VAL A 9 -0.17 1.15 -4.43
C VAL A 9 -1.66 0.92 -4.12
N ASP A 10 -2.53 1.81 -4.58
CA ASP A 10 -3.99 1.65 -4.50
C ASP A 10 -4.46 0.41 -5.28
N ALA A 11 -3.93 0.21 -6.49
CA ALA A 11 -4.24 -0.93 -7.34
C ALA A 11 -3.79 -2.25 -6.72
N PHE A 12 -2.57 -2.30 -6.17
CA PHE A 12 -2.06 -3.42 -5.39
C PHE A 12 -3.03 -3.76 -4.24
N TYR A 13 -3.38 -2.77 -3.42
CA TYR A 13 -4.24 -3.01 -2.26
C TYR A 13 -5.61 -3.53 -2.66
N ARG A 14 -6.25 -2.91 -3.65
CA ARG A 14 -7.55 -3.36 -4.16
C ARG A 14 -7.50 -4.79 -4.70
N ALA A 15 -6.45 -5.15 -5.43
CA ALA A 15 -6.27 -6.49 -5.95
C ALA A 15 -6.05 -7.52 -4.83
N ALA A 16 -5.21 -7.17 -3.84
CA ALA A 16 -4.92 -8.05 -2.71
C ALA A 16 -6.17 -8.30 -1.83
N MET A 17 -6.97 -7.27 -1.56
CA MET A 17 -8.25 -7.43 -0.86
C MET A 17 -9.25 -8.28 -1.65
N ALA A 18 -9.33 -8.10 -2.98
CA ALA A 18 -10.19 -8.91 -3.84
C ALA A 18 -9.74 -10.39 -3.92
N ALA A 19 -8.45 -10.66 -3.70
CA ALA A 19 -7.87 -11.99 -3.66
C ALA A 19 -8.04 -12.71 -2.30
N GLY A 20 -8.66 -12.06 -1.31
CA GLY A 20 -8.86 -12.61 0.04
C GLY A 20 -7.73 -12.29 1.03
N GLY A 21 -6.86 -11.34 0.70
CA GLY A 21 -5.92 -10.78 1.66
C GLY A 21 -6.63 -10.08 2.82
N THR A 22 -5.97 -10.03 3.97
CA THR A 22 -6.49 -9.35 5.16
C THR A 22 -5.87 -7.98 5.28
N ASP A 23 -6.70 -6.95 5.51
CA ASP A 23 -6.22 -5.58 5.73
C ASP A 23 -5.24 -5.52 6.91
N ASN A 24 -4.08 -4.89 6.68
CA ASN A 24 -3.09 -4.61 7.71
C ASN A 24 -2.60 -3.14 7.64
N GLY A 25 -3.26 -2.30 6.84
CA GLY A 25 -2.88 -0.93 6.62
C GLY A 25 -3.31 -0.45 5.22
N PRO A 26 -4.40 0.33 5.08
CA PRO A 26 -4.86 0.80 3.78
C PRO A 26 -3.86 1.77 3.14
N PRO A 27 -3.89 1.97 1.82
CA PRO A 27 -3.02 2.91 1.12
C PRO A 27 -3.01 4.28 1.77
N GLY A 28 -1.82 4.83 2.01
CA GLY A 28 -1.69 6.17 2.56
C GLY A 28 -0.26 6.57 2.89
N LEU A 29 -0.08 7.85 3.16
CA LEU A 29 1.21 8.39 3.58
C LEU A 29 1.60 7.86 4.96
N ARG A 30 2.88 7.51 5.11
CA ARG A 30 3.53 7.02 6.32
C ARG A 30 4.65 7.98 6.70
N SER A 31 4.28 9.22 7.01
CA SER A 31 5.21 10.32 7.30
C SER A 31 6.14 10.06 8.50
N HIS A 32 5.83 9.07 9.34
CA HIS A 32 6.71 8.61 10.42
C HIS A 32 7.95 7.85 9.91
N TYR A 33 7.94 7.33 8.68
CA TYR A 33 9.13 6.79 8.02
C TYR A 33 9.90 7.89 7.29
N HIS A 34 9.25 8.57 6.34
CA HIS A 34 9.68 9.85 5.76
C HIS A 34 8.54 10.48 4.93
N GLU A 35 8.72 11.73 4.50
CA GLU A 35 7.69 12.58 3.89
C GLU A 35 7.04 12.08 2.59
N HIS A 36 7.67 11.12 1.91
CA HIS A 36 7.22 10.59 0.61
C HIS A 36 6.86 9.11 0.66
N TYR A 37 6.82 8.50 1.84
CA TYR A 37 6.51 7.08 1.99
C TYR A 37 5.01 6.87 1.83
N TYR A 38 4.54 6.52 0.63
CA TYR A 38 3.15 6.13 0.40
C TYR A 38 3.07 4.61 0.27
N GLY A 39 2.35 3.94 1.18
CA GLY A 39 2.35 2.47 1.21
C GLY A 39 1.03 1.85 1.66
N ALA A 40 0.88 0.56 1.35
CA ALA A 40 -0.22 -0.29 1.74
C ALA A 40 0.29 -1.66 2.22
N PHE A 41 -0.40 -2.25 3.19
CA PHE A 41 -0.02 -3.49 3.85
C PHE A 41 -1.19 -4.47 3.86
N VAL A 42 -0.93 -5.70 3.44
CA VAL A 42 -1.92 -6.78 3.39
C VAL A 42 -1.28 -8.06 3.91
N LEU A 43 -1.99 -8.80 4.76
CA LEU A 43 -1.59 -10.16 5.13
C LEU A 43 -2.03 -11.13 4.03
N ASP A 44 -1.10 -11.96 3.58
CA ASP A 44 -1.41 -13.11 2.72
C ASP A 44 -2.10 -14.25 3.52
N PRO A 45 -2.62 -15.30 2.87
CA PRO A 45 -3.28 -16.41 3.55
C PRO A 45 -2.38 -17.20 4.52
N ASP A 46 -1.06 -17.12 4.36
CA ASP A 46 -0.07 -17.74 5.25
C ASP A 46 0.30 -16.82 6.44
N GLY A 47 -0.19 -15.58 6.43
CA GLY A 47 0.04 -14.57 7.46
C GLY A 47 1.27 -13.69 7.24
N HIS A 48 1.89 -13.71 6.06
CA HIS A 48 2.99 -12.80 5.75
C HIS A 48 2.48 -11.40 5.46
N ASN A 49 3.18 -10.39 6.00
CA ASN A 49 2.89 -8.99 5.72
C ASN A 49 3.51 -8.56 4.39
N VAL A 50 2.69 -8.44 3.35
CA VAL A 50 3.09 -7.99 2.02
C VAL A 50 2.89 -6.49 1.92
N GLU A 51 3.91 -5.78 1.44
CA GLU A 51 3.92 -4.34 1.28
C GLU A 51 4.10 -3.95 -0.19
N ALA A 52 3.32 -2.95 -0.62
CA ALA A 52 3.66 -2.13 -1.77
C ALA A 52 3.88 -0.69 -1.31
N VAL A 53 4.97 -0.08 -1.78
CA VAL A 53 5.41 1.25 -1.36
C VAL A 53 5.94 2.06 -2.53
N CYS A 54 5.62 3.35 -2.54
CA CYS A 54 6.28 4.37 -3.33
C CYS A 54 7.03 5.34 -2.41
N HIS A 55 8.27 5.69 -2.78
CA HIS A 55 9.10 6.67 -2.07
C HIS A 55 9.30 7.97 -2.86
N MET A 56 8.74 8.06 -4.06
CA MET A 56 8.88 9.25 -4.89
C MET A 56 7.97 10.38 -4.36
N PRO A 57 8.41 11.65 -4.48
CA PRO A 57 7.56 12.79 -4.19
C PRO A 57 6.31 12.80 -5.07
N ALA A 58 5.21 13.34 -4.54
CA ALA A 58 3.99 13.63 -5.28
C ALA A 58 4.14 14.80 -6.27
#